data_AF-A0A9R1KIH2-F1
#
_entry.id   AF-A0A9R1KIH2-F1
#
_cell.length_a   1.000
_cell.length_b   1.000
_cell.length_c   1.000
_cell.angle_alpha   90.00
_cell.angle_beta   90.00
_cell.angle_gamma   90.00
#
_symmetry.space_group_name_H-M   'P 1'
#
loop_
_entity.id
_entity.type
_entity.pdbx_description
1 polymer ?
#
loop_
_entity_poly.entity_id
_entity_poly.type
_entity_poly.pdbx_seq_one_letter_code
_entity_poly.pdbx_strand_id
1 'polypeptide(L)'
;MDMMVKAMIKLINEDADSFARRAEMYYKKRPELMKHVEEFYRAYRALAERYDQATGALRQAHRTISEEFPNQMPSMSEDSPSSSQEGEPRTPEMMTPLRAPFEPDDLHRDALGVSPPLFTVKRNGTHPDEIGSLSSRKGLKQFTDLFESCDSAHRLNFSDGKVRKGLSFESPDAKGKQDASDDIMNLQNEISKLLAESQSLKQQVSSESQRANNAENECQSLKDTISCLISEKDKALVQYSESTKRLSALETELSKAHNELKKLSDHMDREVQNVNSAESFRDLHLQKCELEKEVEAGAAELL
;
A
#
# COMPACT_ATOMS: atom_id res chain seq x y z
N MET A 1 -7.43 -0.71 3.99
CA MET A 1 -8.12 0.41 4.65
C MET A 1 -7.43 1.75 4.38
N ASP A 2 -6.15 1.91 4.73
CA ASP A 2 -5.42 3.18 4.52
C ASP A 2 -5.39 3.67 3.06
N MET A 3 -5.24 2.76 2.09
CA MET A 3 -5.31 3.11 0.66
C MET A 3 -6.68 3.69 0.24
N MET A 4 -7.79 3.18 0.79
CA MET A 4 -9.13 3.70 0.48
C MET A 4 -9.36 5.07 1.11
N VAL A 5 -8.88 5.28 2.34
CA VAL A 5 -8.94 6.60 3.01
C VAL A 5 -8.14 7.64 2.22
N LYS A 6 -6.94 7.28 1.76
CA LYS A 6 -6.13 8.14 0.89
C LYS A 6 -6.83 8.47 -0.43
N ALA A 7 -7.52 7.50 -1.05
CA ALA A 7 -8.32 7.73 -2.25
C ALA A 7 -9.50 8.68 -2.00
N MET A 8 -10.21 8.52 -0.88
CA MET A 8 -11.31 9.42 -0.48
C MET A 8 -10.83 10.86 -0.25
N ILE A 9 -9.69 11.04 0.43
CA ILE A 9 -9.10 12.36 0.67
C ILE A 9 -8.71 13.03 -0.65
N LYS A 10 -8.15 12.26 -1.60
CA LYS A 10 -7.84 12.78 -2.95
C LYS A 10 -9.08 13.25 -3.67
N LEU A 11 -10.14 12.44 -3.70
CA LEU A 11 -11.45 12.78 -4.29
C LEU A 11 -12.05 14.11 -3.78
N ILE A 12 -11.71 14.52 -2.55
CA ILE A 12 -12.20 15.75 -1.92
C ILE A 12 -11.26 16.95 -2.13
N ASN A 13 -9.97 16.70 -2.37
CA ASN A 13 -8.92 17.71 -2.44
C ASN A 13 -8.39 17.99 -3.85
N GLU A 14 -8.82 17.24 -4.86
CA GLU A 14 -8.37 17.39 -6.26
C GLU A 14 -8.92 18.70 -6.88
N ASP A 15 -8.02 19.55 -7.40
CA ASP A 15 -8.23 20.83 -8.12
C ASP A 15 -9.12 21.90 -7.45
N ALA A 16 -8.65 22.49 -6.36
CA ALA A 16 -9.37 23.52 -5.61
C ALA A 16 -8.76 24.94 -5.74
N ASP A 17 -8.67 25.49 -6.96
CA ASP A 17 -8.20 26.87 -7.18
C ASP A 17 -9.26 27.95 -6.82
N SER A 18 -10.47 27.55 -6.40
CA SER A 18 -11.55 28.43 -5.96
C SER A 18 -12.66 27.66 -5.25
N PHE A 19 -13.32 28.28 -4.25
CA PHE A 19 -14.43 27.68 -3.49
C PHE A 19 -15.57 27.18 -4.39
N ALA A 20 -15.93 27.95 -5.43
CA ALA A 20 -17.02 27.60 -6.35
C ALA A 20 -16.73 26.32 -7.15
N ARG A 21 -15.50 26.19 -7.69
CA ARG A 21 -15.06 24.98 -8.40
C ARG A 21 -14.99 23.77 -7.47
N ARG A 22 -14.53 23.96 -6.23
CA ARG A 22 -14.50 22.90 -5.22
C ARG A 22 -15.89 22.35 -4.93
N ALA A 23 -16.89 23.22 -4.78
CA ALA A 23 -18.28 22.83 -4.56
C ALA A 23 -18.85 22.07 -5.77
N GLU A 24 -18.62 22.55 -6.99
CA GLU A 24 -19.07 21.88 -8.21
C GLU A 24 -18.46 20.48 -8.37
N MET A 25 -17.14 20.36 -8.17
CA MET A 25 -16.42 19.09 -8.27
C MET A 25 -16.84 18.10 -7.19
N TYR A 26 -17.11 18.56 -5.96
CA TYR A 26 -17.62 17.71 -4.89
C TYR A 26 -18.91 16.98 -5.30
N TYR A 27 -19.89 17.69 -5.87
CA TYR A 27 -21.15 17.06 -6.28
C TYR A 27 -20.96 16.10 -7.45
N LYS A 28 -20.02 16.37 -8.37
CA LYS A 28 -19.67 15.43 -9.45
C LYS A 28 -18.97 14.16 -8.92
N LYS A 29 -18.11 14.31 -7.92
CA LYS A 29 -17.32 13.21 -7.32
C LYS A 29 -18.01 12.47 -6.17
N ARG A 30 -19.15 12.99 -5.70
CA ARG A 30 -19.98 12.40 -4.63
C ARG A 30 -20.30 10.91 -4.81
N PRO A 31 -20.72 10.39 -5.97
CA PRO A 31 -20.99 8.96 -6.13
C PRO A 31 -19.75 8.09 -5.98
N GLU A 32 -18.59 8.53 -6.50
CA GLU A 32 -17.31 7.81 -6.32
C GLU A 32 -16.88 7.82 -4.85
N LEU A 33 -17.04 8.94 -4.16
CA LEU A 33 -16.74 9.05 -2.72
C LEU A 33 -17.64 8.11 -1.89
N MET A 34 -18.94 8.08 -2.18
CA MET A 34 -19.90 7.20 -1.50
C MET A 34 -19.53 5.72 -1.66
N LYS A 35 -19.14 5.30 -2.86
CA LYS A 35 -18.71 3.92 -3.10
C LYS A 35 -17.54 3.50 -2.20
N HIS A 36 -16.52 4.37 -2.06
CA HIS A 36 -15.38 4.08 -1.19
C HIS A 36 -15.77 4.04 0.29
N VAL A 37 -16.69 4.91 0.73
CA VAL A 37 -17.21 4.89 2.12
C VAL A 37 -17.94 3.57 2.40
N GLU A 38 -18.78 3.12 1.47
CA GLU A 38 -19.52 1.86 1.60
C GLU A 38 -18.58 0.66 1.66
N GLU A 39 -17.57 0.61 0.80
CA GLU A 39 -16.54 -0.44 0.83
C GLU A 39 -15.73 -0.42 2.13
N PHE A 40 -15.38 0.76 2.63
CA PHE A 40 -14.69 0.92 3.91
C PHE A 40 -15.53 0.38 5.07
N TYR A 41 -16.82 0.74 5.12
CA TYR A 41 -17.74 0.25 6.15
C TYR A 41 -17.94 -1.27 6.05
N ARG A 42 -18.09 -1.80 4.84
CA ARG A 42 -18.22 -3.24 4.59
C ARG A 42 -16.98 -4.01 5.06
N ALA A 43 -15.79 -3.48 4.81
CA ALA A 43 -14.53 -4.07 5.26
C ALA A 43 -14.40 -4.06 6.79
N TYR A 44 -14.78 -2.95 7.44
CA TYR A 44 -14.76 -2.85 8.89
C TYR A 44 -15.77 -3.81 9.54
N ARG A 45 -16.98 -3.90 9.00
CA ARG A 45 -18.00 -4.83 9.47
C ARG A 45 -17.56 -6.30 9.35
N ALA A 46 -17.01 -6.68 8.20
CA ALA A 46 -16.47 -8.02 8.00
C ALA A 46 -15.30 -8.33 8.96
N LEU A 47 -14.49 -7.33 9.31
CA LEU A 47 -13.42 -7.49 10.29
C LEU A 47 -13.98 -7.76 11.69
N ALA A 48 -15.00 -7.01 12.12
CA ALA A 48 -15.68 -7.21 13.39
C ALA A 48 -16.35 -8.59 13.47
N GLU A 49 -17.06 -9.00 12.41
CA GLU A 49 -17.70 -10.33 12.35
C GLU A 49 -16.69 -11.48 12.51
N ARG A 50 -15.50 -11.37 11.90
CA ARG A 50 -14.44 -12.38 12.09
C ARG A 50 -13.85 -12.36 13.51
N TYR A 51 -13.80 -11.19 14.15
CA TYR A 51 -13.36 -11.10 15.54
C TYR A 51 -14.34 -11.80 16.48
N ASP A 52 -15.64 -11.58 16.29
CA ASP A 52 -16.70 -12.27 17.05
C ASP A 52 -16.66 -13.79 16.82
N GLN A 53 -16.43 -14.23 15.58
CA GLN A 53 -16.25 -15.65 15.26
C GLN A 53 -15.04 -16.26 15.95
N ALA A 54 -13.88 -15.59 15.88
CA ALA A 54 -12.64 -16.09 16.48
C ALA A 54 -12.73 -16.16 18.01
N THR A 55 -13.27 -15.12 18.65
CA THR A 55 -13.46 -15.08 20.10
C THR A 55 -14.58 -16.03 20.56
N GLY A 56 -15.64 -16.18 19.77
CA GLY A 56 -16.69 -17.17 19.99
C GLY A 56 -16.15 -18.60 19.94
N ALA A 57 -15.37 -18.94 18.91
CA ALA A 57 -14.73 -20.25 18.78
C ALA A 57 -13.74 -20.54 19.92
N LEU A 58 -12.96 -19.53 20.35
CA LEU A 58 -12.04 -19.68 21.50
C LEU A 58 -12.80 -19.98 22.80
N ARG A 59 -13.88 -19.25 23.08
CA ARG A 59 -14.74 -19.49 24.25
C ARG A 59 -15.40 -20.86 24.18
N GLN A 60 -15.83 -21.28 22.99
CA GLN A 60 -16.40 -22.61 22.77
C GLN A 60 -15.36 -23.70 23.07
N ALA A 61 -14.13 -23.57 22.55
CA ALA A 61 -13.05 -24.52 22.81
C ALA A 61 -12.73 -24.61 24.31
N HIS A 62 -12.64 -23.49 25.03
CA HIS A 62 -12.43 -23.49 26.48
C HIS A 62 -13.57 -24.21 27.23
N ARG A 63 -14.82 -24.05 26.78
CA ARG A 63 -15.96 -24.77 27.36
C ARG A 63 -15.84 -26.27 27.13
N THR A 64 -15.57 -26.68 25.89
CA THR A 64 -15.39 -28.09 25.53
C THR A 64 -14.23 -28.73 26.31
N ILE A 65 -13.09 -28.05 26.45
CA ILE A 65 -11.96 -28.56 27.24
C ILE A 65 -12.32 -28.69 28.72
N SER A 66 -13.08 -27.74 29.27
CA SER A 66 -13.53 -27.79 30.67
C SER A 66 -14.53 -28.93 30.92
N GLU A 67 -15.36 -29.26 29.92
CA GLU A 67 -16.33 -30.37 29.97
C GLU A 67 -15.65 -31.74 29.75
N GLU A 68 -14.68 -31.83 28.83
CA GLU A 68 -13.96 -33.06 28.48
C GLU A 68 -12.85 -33.43 29.47
N PHE A 69 -12.29 -32.45 30.18
CA PHE A 69 -11.28 -32.66 31.22
C PHE A 69 -11.63 -31.98 32.55
N PRO A 70 -12.69 -32.43 33.26
CA PRO A 70 -13.19 -31.78 34.48
C PRO A 70 -12.15 -31.66 35.61
N ASN A 71 -11.11 -32.50 35.60
CA ASN A 71 -10.17 -32.64 36.70
C ASN A 71 -8.81 -31.93 36.49
N GLN A 72 -8.60 -31.18 35.40
CA GLN A 72 -7.32 -30.51 35.13
C GLN A 72 -7.32 -28.99 35.27
N MET A 73 -8.46 -28.36 35.57
CA MET A 73 -8.52 -26.93 35.85
C MET A 73 -8.91 -26.72 37.32
N PRO A 74 -8.10 -26.02 38.14
CA PRO A 74 -8.56 -25.56 39.44
C PRO A 74 -9.85 -24.77 39.25
N SER A 75 -10.95 -25.27 39.83
CA SER A 75 -12.14 -24.47 40.01
C SER A 75 -11.74 -23.31 40.91
N MET A 76 -11.59 -22.13 40.34
CA MET A 76 -11.54 -20.90 41.12
C MET A 76 -12.95 -20.69 41.65
N SER A 77 -13.30 -21.45 42.67
CA SER A 77 -14.38 -21.15 43.59
C SER A 77 -13.99 -19.84 44.26
N GLU A 78 -14.56 -18.77 43.72
CA GLU A 78 -15.01 -17.59 44.44
C GLU A 78 -15.33 -17.95 45.89
N ASP A 79 -14.43 -17.62 46.81
CA ASP A 79 -14.76 -17.55 48.23
C ASP A 79 -14.16 -16.27 48.80
N SER A 80 -14.89 -15.17 48.58
CA SER A 80 -14.78 -13.95 49.36
C SER A 80 -16.10 -13.18 49.24
N PRO A 81 -16.88 -13.04 50.33
CA PRO A 81 -18.17 -12.37 50.28
C PRO A 81 -17.95 -10.87 50.43
N SER A 82 -18.02 -10.13 49.32
CA SER A 82 -18.27 -8.69 49.39
C SER A 82 -18.93 -8.18 48.12
N SER A 83 -20.27 -8.12 48.19
CA SER A 83 -21.14 -7.10 47.58
C SER A 83 -20.79 -6.62 46.16
N SER A 84 -21.63 -7.00 45.19
CA SER A 84 -22.57 -6.09 44.47
C SER A 84 -22.91 -6.61 43.07
N GLN A 85 -24.21 -6.86 42.86
CA GLN A 85 -25.05 -6.71 41.66
C GLN A 85 -24.47 -6.96 40.23
N GLU A 86 -25.25 -7.75 39.48
CA GLU A 86 -25.16 -8.07 38.04
C GLU A 86 -24.43 -7.08 37.12
N GLY A 87 -23.59 -7.63 36.22
CA GLY A 87 -23.06 -6.91 35.05
C GLY A 87 -22.09 -7.75 34.21
N GLU A 88 -22.59 -8.31 33.12
CA GLU A 88 -21.95 -8.50 31.80
C GLU A 88 -20.44 -8.19 31.65
N PRO A 89 -19.58 -9.12 31.15
CA PRO A 89 -18.16 -8.84 30.99
C PRO A 89 -17.93 -7.93 29.77
N ARG A 90 -17.74 -6.64 30.07
CA ARG A 90 -17.47 -5.58 29.11
C ARG A 90 -16.23 -5.85 28.24
N THR A 91 -16.40 -5.58 26.95
CA THR A 91 -15.34 -5.25 25.99
C THR A 91 -14.58 -3.99 26.46
N PRO A 92 -13.30 -3.79 26.05
CA PRO A 92 -12.60 -2.53 26.30
C PRO A 92 -13.32 -1.39 25.56
N GLU A 93 -14.09 -0.62 26.31
CA GLU A 93 -14.84 0.54 25.83
C GLU A 93 -13.84 1.63 25.42
N MET A 94 -13.87 2.00 24.14
CA MET A 94 -13.04 3.06 23.59
C MET A 94 -13.49 4.38 24.20
N MET A 95 -12.64 5.02 25.00
CA MET A 95 -12.91 6.31 25.61
C MET A 95 -13.32 7.29 24.52
N THR A 96 -14.58 7.71 24.55
CA THR A 96 -15.07 8.80 23.70
C THR A 96 -14.46 10.09 24.22
N PRO A 97 -13.62 10.82 23.45
CA PRO A 97 -13.13 12.12 23.90
C PRO A 97 -14.32 13.06 24.06
N LEU A 98 -14.42 13.65 25.25
CA LEU A 98 -15.50 14.53 25.66
C LEU A 98 -15.82 15.59 24.61
N ARG A 99 -17.11 15.65 24.29
CA ARG A 99 -17.80 16.81 23.74
C ARG A 99 -17.57 18.00 24.68
N ALA A 100 -16.95 19.05 24.17
CA ALA A 100 -16.76 20.33 24.83
C ALA A 100 -18.11 20.96 25.26
N PRO A 101 -18.19 21.61 26.43
CA PRO A 101 -19.11 22.70 26.67
C PRO A 101 -18.42 24.00 26.23
N PHE A 102 -19.08 24.75 25.35
CA PHE A 102 -18.76 26.16 25.14
C PHE A 102 -19.11 26.94 26.42
N GLU A 103 -18.21 27.81 26.87
CA GLU A 103 -18.54 29.00 27.65
C GLU A 103 -17.70 30.18 27.13
N PRO A 104 -18.27 31.38 26.91
CA PRO A 104 -17.65 32.47 26.16
C PRO A 104 -16.91 33.50 27.04
N ASP A 105 -16.04 34.27 26.36
CA ASP A 105 -15.39 35.53 26.76
C ASP A 105 -14.40 35.52 27.93
N ASP A 106 -13.11 35.70 27.60
CA ASP A 106 -12.48 37.02 27.82
C ASP A 106 -11.20 37.20 26.99
N LEU A 107 -11.07 38.41 26.45
CA LEU A 107 -10.04 38.90 25.53
C LEU A 107 -8.65 38.97 26.19
N HIS A 108 -7.57 38.61 25.49
CA HIS A 108 -6.35 39.44 25.44
C HIS A 108 -5.38 39.06 24.29
N ARG A 109 -4.73 40.13 23.81
CA ARG A 109 -3.94 40.37 22.61
C ARG A 109 -2.66 39.55 22.34
N ASP A 110 -2.39 39.50 21.04
CA ASP A 110 -1.12 39.69 20.32
C ASP A 110 0.08 38.73 20.54
N ALA A 111 0.42 38.09 19.40
CA ALA A 111 1.73 38.12 18.75
C ALA A 111 2.58 36.84 18.74
N LEU A 112 3.00 36.55 17.50
CA LEU A 112 4.17 35.80 17.04
C LEU A 112 4.04 34.28 16.91
N GLY A 113 4.42 33.83 15.72
CA GLY A 113 4.44 32.43 15.34
C GLY A 113 5.67 31.69 15.82
N VAL A 114 5.70 30.40 15.48
CA VAL A 114 6.82 29.62 14.92
C VAL A 114 6.41 28.13 14.96
N SER A 115 6.76 27.44 13.88
CA SER A 115 6.56 26.03 13.55
C SER A 115 7.14 25.02 14.58
N PRO A 116 6.79 23.71 14.50
CA PRO A 116 7.03 22.73 15.57
C PRO A 116 8.41 22.05 15.50
N PRO A 117 8.97 21.52 16.62
CA PRO A 117 10.27 20.87 16.61
C PRO A 117 10.18 19.37 16.30
N LEU A 118 10.97 18.97 15.31
CA LEU A 118 11.40 17.60 15.03
C LEU A 118 12.35 17.10 16.12
N PHE A 119 12.12 15.89 16.64
CA PHE A 119 13.15 15.16 17.38
C PHE A 119 14.07 14.43 16.42
N THR A 120 15.35 14.72 16.58
CA THR A 120 16.49 14.17 15.86
C THR A 120 17.15 13.08 16.72
N VAL A 121 17.64 12.01 16.09
CA VAL A 121 18.74 11.21 16.62
C VAL A 121 19.79 11.08 15.53
N LYS A 122 21.00 11.50 15.90
CA LYS A 122 22.22 11.62 15.09
C LYS A 122 23.25 10.63 15.63
N ARG A 123 23.90 9.88 14.73
CA ARG A 123 25.30 9.40 14.74
C ARG A 123 25.45 8.43 13.56
N ASN A 124 26.50 8.37 12.74
CA ASN A 124 27.67 9.18 12.38
C ASN A 124 28.10 8.55 11.04
N GLY A 125 28.57 9.35 10.08
CA GLY A 125 29.12 8.82 8.82
C GLY A 125 30.50 8.20 9.00
N THR A 126 30.92 7.37 8.02
CA THR A 126 32.20 7.47 7.28
C THR A 126 32.29 6.31 6.27
N HIS A 127 32.41 6.68 4.99
CA HIS A 127 32.82 5.90 3.82
C HIS A 127 34.30 5.45 3.98
N PRO A 128 34.75 4.26 3.53
CA PRO A 128 35.29 4.17 2.16
C PRO A 128 35.13 2.85 1.39
N ASP A 129 34.95 3.01 0.07
CA ASP A 129 35.50 2.30 -1.10
C ASP A 129 35.71 0.77 -1.16
N GLU A 130 35.23 0.25 -2.29
CA GLU A 130 35.64 -0.91 -3.10
C GLU A 130 36.48 -2.04 -2.48
N ILE A 131 35.89 -3.25 -2.42
CA ILE A 131 36.54 -4.51 -2.86
C ILE A 131 35.46 -5.41 -3.49
N GLY A 132 35.70 -5.86 -4.72
CA GLY A 132 34.86 -6.82 -5.41
C GLY A 132 34.83 -8.20 -4.74
N SER A 133 33.71 -8.89 -4.82
CA SER A 133 33.68 -10.34 -4.61
C SER A 133 32.60 -11.00 -5.46
N LEU A 134 33.09 -11.88 -6.31
CA LEU A 134 32.38 -12.79 -7.18
C LEU A 134 31.37 -13.62 -6.37
N SER A 135 30.08 -13.43 -6.59
CA SER A 135 29.09 -14.40 -6.09
C SER A 135 29.01 -15.58 -7.05
N SER A 136 29.86 -16.56 -6.78
CA SER A 136 29.74 -17.91 -7.30
C SER A 136 28.51 -18.58 -6.69
N ARG A 137 27.53 -18.93 -7.51
CA ARG A 137 26.61 -20.04 -7.21
C ARG A 137 26.02 -20.64 -8.50
N LYS A 138 26.90 -21.32 -9.25
CA LYS A 138 26.50 -22.38 -10.18
C LYS A 138 26.55 -23.68 -9.39
N GLY A 139 25.40 -24.31 -9.17
CA GLY A 139 25.37 -25.56 -8.40
C GLY A 139 23.98 -26.16 -8.32
N LEU A 140 23.46 -26.67 -9.44
CA LEU A 140 22.40 -27.67 -9.44
C LEU A 140 22.30 -28.34 -10.81
N LYS A 141 23.35 -29.09 -11.18
CA LYS A 141 23.33 -30.03 -12.31
C LYS A 141 23.83 -31.43 -11.94
N GLN A 142 23.96 -31.72 -10.65
CA GLN A 142 24.71 -32.89 -10.15
C GLN A 142 23.86 -33.92 -9.41
N PHE A 143 22.54 -33.90 -9.57
CA PHE A 143 21.65 -34.87 -8.91
C PHE A 143 20.96 -35.85 -9.88
N THR A 144 21.05 -35.64 -11.19
CA THR A 144 20.41 -36.51 -12.19
C THR A 144 21.23 -37.77 -12.49
N ASP A 145 22.57 -37.68 -12.44
CA ASP A 145 23.46 -38.76 -12.90
C ASP A 145 23.64 -39.94 -11.92
N LEU A 146 23.07 -39.89 -10.71
CA LEU A 146 23.24 -40.97 -9.70
C LEU A 146 22.18 -42.07 -9.76
N PHE A 147 21.11 -41.91 -10.54
CA PHE A 147 20.00 -42.88 -10.57
C PHE A 147 19.87 -43.67 -11.88
N GLU A 148 20.76 -43.45 -12.86
CA GLU A 148 20.66 -44.07 -14.19
C GLU A 148 21.60 -45.28 -14.41
N SER A 149 22.27 -45.79 -13.36
CA SER A 149 23.19 -46.92 -13.48
C SER A 149 22.87 -48.06 -12.50
N CYS A 150 21.80 -48.80 -12.79
CA CYS A 150 21.68 -50.20 -12.34
C CYS A 150 20.80 -50.99 -13.31
N ASP A 151 21.22 -51.04 -14.57
CA ASP A 151 20.80 -52.07 -15.51
C ASP A 151 22.08 -52.65 -16.14
N SER A 152 22.72 -53.57 -15.41
CA SER A 152 23.73 -54.43 -16.01
C SER A 152 23.76 -55.79 -15.32
N ALA A 153 23.22 -56.76 -16.04
CA ALA A 153 23.34 -58.18 -15.78
C ALA A 153 24.80 -58.59 -15.48
N HIS A 154 25.06 -58.98 -14.23
CA HIS A 154 26.20 -59.84 -13.90
C HIS A 154 25.72 -61.10 -13.20
N ARG A 155 25.48 -62.10 -14.06
CA ARG A 155 25.50 -63.53 -13.76
C ARG A 155 26.86 -63.88 -13.15
N LEU A 156 26.95 -63.94 -11.83
CA LEU A 156 28.08 -64.57 -11.15
C LEU A 156 27.70 -66.03 -10.86
N ASN A 157 28.26 -66.92 -11.66
CA ASN A 157 28.27 -68.36 -11.41
C ASN A 157 29.12 -68.61 -10.16
N PHE A 158 28.49 -69.09 -9.08
CA PHE A 158 29.23 -69.70 -7.98
C PHE A 158 29.43 -71.19 -8.26
N SER A 159 30.70 -71.58 -8.24
CA SER A 159 31.20 -72.92 -8.50
C SER A 159 30.71 -73.95 -7.49
N ASP A 160 30.39 -75.13 -8.02
CA ASP A 160 30.10 -76.39 -7.35
C ASP A 160 31.12 -76.71 -6.23
N GLY A 161 30.69 -76.51 -4.98
CA GLY A 161 31.43 -76.84 -3.77
C GLY A 161 30.97 -78.19 -3.23
N LYS A 162 31.56 -79.27 -3.74
CA LYS A 162 31.43 -80.63 -3.22
C LYS A 162 31.99 -80.71 -1.80
N VAL A 163 31.13 -80.57 -0.79
CA VAL A 163 31.43 -80.87 0.62
C VAL A 163 30.84 -82.22 1.03
N ARG A 164 31.67 -82.96 1.76
CA ARG A 164 31.51 -84.34 2.16
C ARG A 164 30.24 -84.54 3.00
N LYS A 165 29.58 -85.67 2.72
CA LYS A 165 28.52 -86.27 3.53
C LYS A 165 29.06 -86.54 4.94
N GLY A 166 28.55 -85.80 5.92
CA GLY A 166 28.90 -85.93 7.32
C GLY A 166 27.74 -85.50 8.20
N LEU A 167 27.16 -86.48 8.89
CA LEU A 167 26.35 -86.36 10.10
C LEU A 167 24.99 -85.65 9.96
N SER A 168 23.97 -86.49 9.75
CA SER A 168 22.59 -86.19 10.11
C SER A 168 22.51 -85.97 11.62
N PHE A 169 22.39 -84.71 12.06
CA PHE A 169 21.89 -84.39 13.39
C PHE A 169 20.38 -84.20 13.31
N GLU A 170 19.69 -85.07 14.01
CA GLU A 170 18.26 -85.00 14.28
C GLU A 170 17.98 -83.74 15.14
N SER A 171 16.93 -83.01 14.75
CA SER A 171 16.50 -81.73 15.33
C SER A 171 16.10 -81.86 16.79
N PRO A 172 16.38 -80.82 17.60
CA PRO A 172 15.40 -80.32 18.53
C PRO A 172 14.90 -78.95 18.05
N ASP A 173 13.62 -78.71 18.28
CA ASP A 173 12.94 -77.41 18.22
C ASP A 173 12.51 -76.86 16.86
N ALA A 174 11.36 -77.38 16.40
CA ALA A 174 10.51 -76.78 15.38
C ALA A 174 9.82 -75.46 15.82
N LYS A 175 10.18 -74.84 16.96
CA LYS A 175 9.58 -73.58 17.44
C LYS A 175 10.30 -72.31 16.95
N GLY A 176 11.63 -72.32 16.81
CA GLY A 176 12.38 -71.11 16.42
C GLY A 176 12.39 -70.78 14.92
N LYS A 177 11.93 -71.68 14.05
CA LYS A 177 11.91 -71.44 12.59
C LYS A 177 10.66 -70.71 12.11
N GLN A 178 9.57 -70.77 12.87
CA GLN A 178 8.31 -70.11 12.53
C GLN A 178 8.39 -68.62 12.87
N ASP A 179 8.94 -68.28 14.05
CA ASP A 179 9.19 -66.89 14.47
C ASP A 179 10.11 -66.14 13.48
N ALA A 180 11.20 -66.75 13.03
CA ALA A 180 12.10 -66.13 12.05
C ALA A 180 11.45 -65.96 10.66
N SER A 181 10.53 -66.85 10.28
CA SER A 181 9.79 -66.75 9.02
C SER A 181 8.76 -65.62 9.06
N ASP A 182 8.08 -65.46 10.19
CA ASP A 182 7.11 -64.39 10.41
C ASP A 182 7.80 -63.00 10.43
N ASP A 183 8.98 -62.90 11.05
CA ASP A 183 9.81 -61.68 11.02
C ASP A 183 10.26 -61.32 9.59
N ILE A 184 10.68 -62.31 8.79
CA ILE A 184 11.06 -62.10 7.39
C ILE A 184 9.86 -61.60 6.58
N MET A 185 8.67 -62.17 6.78
CA MET A 185 7.45 -61.75 6.08
C MET A 185 7.02 -60.33 6.48
N ASN A 186 7.14 -59.98 7.77
CA ASN A 186 6.88 -58.63 8.26
C ASN A 186 7.87 -57.60 7.67
N LEU A 187 9.16 -57.93 7.62
CA LEU A 187 10.16 -57.07 6.99
C LEU A 187 9.92 -56.89 5.49
N GLN A 188 9.52 -57.95 4.77
CA GLN A 188 9.15 -57.86 3.35
C GLN A 188 7.94 -56.96 3.11
N ASN A 189 6.94 -57.02 3.99
CA ASN A 189 5.78 -56.13 3.95
C ASN A 189 6.18 -54.67 4.20
N GLU A 190 7.03 -54.40 5.19
CA GLU A 190 7.50 -53.04 5.47
C GLU A 190 8.37 -52.50 4.32
N ILE A 191 9.22 -53.32 3.71
CA ILE A 191 9.98 -52.95 2.51
C ILE A 191 9.04 -52.56 1.37
N SER A 192 7.98 -53.34 1.14
CA SER A 192 7.00 -53.07 0.07
C SER A 192 6.25 -51.76 0.30
N LYS A 193 5.88 -51.50 1.56
CA LYS A 193 5.23 -50.26 1.98
C LYS A 193 6.15 -49.05 1.82
N LEU A 194 7.40 -49.14 2.28
CA LEU A 194 8.41 -48.08 2.13
C LEU A 194 8.73 -47.81 0.66
N LEU A 195 8.77 -48.83 -0.20
CA LEU A 195 8.96 -48.65 -1.64
C LEU A 195 7.81 -47.89 -2.29
N ALA A 196 6.55 -48.22 -1.94
CA ALA A 196 5.38 -47.51 -2.44
C ALA A 196 5.36 -46.04 -1.96
N GLU A 197 5.68 -45.81 -0.68
CA GLU A 197 5.81 -44.47 -0.11
C GLU A 197 6.92 -43.68 -0.80
N SER A 198 8.09 -44.28 -1.02
CA SER A 198 9.20 -43.64 -1.73
C SER A 198 8.82 -43.25 -3.17
N GLN A 199 8.05 -44.09 -3.87
CA GLN A 199 7.58 -43.77 -5.21
C GLN A 199 6.57 -42.62 -5.20
N SER A 200 5.65 -42.62 -4.23
CA SER A 200 4.69 -41.54 -4.02
C SER A 200 5.39 -40.21 -3.71
N LEU A 201 6.35 -40.22 -2.78
CA LEU A 201 7.16 -39.05 -2.44
C LEU A 201 7.93 -38.53 -3.64
N LYS A 202 8.48 -39.42 -4.48
CA LYS A 202 9.17 -39.03 -5.72
C LYS A 202 8.25 -38.27 -6.68
N GLN A 203 7.00 -38.73 -6.84
CA GLN A 203 5.99 -38.04 -7.66
C GLN A 203 5.58 -36.70 -7.04
N GLN A 204 5.43 -36.65 -5.71
CA GLN A 204 5.12 -35.41 -5.02
C GLN A 204 6.22 -34.37 -5.20
N VAL A 205 7.49 -34.77 -5.02
CA VAL A 205 8.66 -33.89 -5.20
C VAL A 205 8.74 -33.35 -6.64
N SER A 206 8.47 -34.17 -7.66
CA SER A 206 8.47 -33.69 -9.05
C SER A 206 7.33 -32.71 -9.33
N SER A 207 6.13 -32.97 -8.81
CA SER A 207 4.99 -32.06 -8.96
C SER A 207 5.20 -30.72 -8.24
N GLU A 208 5.80 -30.75 -7.05
CA GLU A 208 6.09 -29.55 -6.28
C GLU A 208 7.25 -28.76 -6.90
N SER A 209 8.26 -29.44 -7.46
CA SER A 209 9.33 -28.78 -8.24
C SER A 209 8.77 -28.05 -9.46
N GLN A 210 7.84 -28.66 -10.20
CA GLN A 210 7.18 -27.99 -11.32
C GLN A 210 6.38 -26.77 -10.87
N ARG A 211 5.64 -26.89 -9.76
CA ARG A 211 4.91 -25.76 -9.17
C ARG A 211 5.84 -24.63 -8.75
N ALA A 212 6.97 -24.95 -8.11
CA ALA A 212 7.99 -23.99 -7.70
C ALA A 212 8.59 -23.25 -8.91
N ASN A 213 8.91 -23.95 -10.00
CA ASN A 213 9.41 -23.34 -11.23
C ASN A 213 8.39 -22.37 -11.85
N ASN A 214 7.10 -22.73 -11.86
CA ASN A 214 6.06 -21.86 -12.37
C ASN A 214 5.94 -20.57 -11.54
N ALA A 215 5.96 -20.70 -10.20
CA ALA A 215 5.94 -19.56 -9.30
C ALA A 215 7.19 -18.67 -9.44
N GLU A 216 8.37 -19.26 -9.65
CA GLU A 216 9.61 -18.51 -9.90
C GLU A 216 9.54 -17.70 -11.19
N ASN A 217 9.02 -18.29 -12.27
CA ASN A 217 8.80 -17.60 -13.54
C ASN A 217 7.82 -16.43 -13.40
N GLU A 218 6.72 -16.62 -12.67
CA GLU A 218 5.75 -15.55 -12.39
C GLU A 218 6.40 -14.43 -11.56
N CYS A 219 7.17 -14.77 -10.52
CA CYS A 219 7.91 -13.79 -9.72
C CYS A 219 8.89 -12.98 -10.58
N GLN A 220 9.59 -13.63 -11.52
CA GLN A 220 10.50 -12.95 -12.43
C GLN A 220 9.75 -12.01 -13.38
N SER A 221 8.62 -12.46 -13.95
CA SER A 221 7.77 -11.62 -14.80
C SER A 221 7.22 -10.39 -14.08
N LEU A 222 6.78 -10.56 -12.82
CA LEU A 222 6.33 -9.45 -11.98
C LEU A 222 7.47 -8.47 -11.68
N LYS A 223 8.67 -8.98 -11.41
CA LYS A 223 9.87 -8.16 -11.18
C LYS A 223 10.24 -7.32 -12.41
N ASP A 224 10.15 -7.89 -13.60
CA ASP A 224 10.38 -7.19 -14.86
C ASP A 224 9.32 -6.11 -15.10
N THR A 225 8.05 -6.43 -14.84
CA THR A 225 6.94 -5.47 -14.93
C THR A 225 7.12 -4.29 -13.98
N ILE A 226 7.53 -4.55 -12.73
CA ILE A 226 7.84 -3.50 -11.76
C ILE A 226 8.98 -2.61 -12.27
N SER A 227 10.03 -3.21 -12.84
CA SER A 227 11.17 -2.46 -13.39
C SER A 227 10.75 -1.56 -14.55
N CYS A 228 9.89 -2.04 -15.45
CA CYS A 228 9.30 -1.24 -16.52
C CYS A 228 8.47 -0.07 -15.98
N LEU A 229 7.56 -0.31 -15.03
CA LEU A 229 6.72 0.72 -14.42
C LEU A 229 7.52 1.79 -13.68
N ILE A 230 8.61 1.41 -13.00
CA ILE A 230 9.52 2.37 -12.37
C ILE A 230 10.13 3.29 -13.42
N SER A 231 10.63 2.73 -14.53
CA SER A 231 11.23 3.52 -15.61
C SER A 231 10.22 4.46 -16.29
N GLU A 232 8.96 4.03 -16.44
CA GLU A 232 7.88 4.84 -16.99
C GLU A 232 7.50 5.99 -16.04
N LYS A 233 7.36 5.68 -14.74
CA LYS A 233 7.12 6.69 -13.69
C LYS A 233 8.23 7.73 -13.67
N ASP A 234 9.50 7.33 -13.77
CA ASP A 234 10.63 8.26 -13.77
C ASP A 234 10.63 9.15 -15.01
N LYS A 235 10.35 8.60 -16.20
CA LYS A 235 10.19 9.39 -17.44
C LYS A 235 9.04 10.41 -17.31
N ALA A 236 7.88 9.98 -16.82
CA ALA A 236 6.72 10.85 -16.62
C ALA A 236 7.02 11.98 -15.60
N LEU A 237 7.75 11.68 -14.53
CA LEU A 237 8.16 12.66 -13.53
C LEU A 237 9.08 13.73 -14.14
N VAL A 238 10.06 13.32 -14.95
CA VAL A 238 10.94 14.27 -15.66
C VAL A 238 10.12 15.16 -16.58
N GLN A 239 9.22 14.61 -17.39
CA GLN A 239 8.34 15.38 -18.27
C GLN A 239 7.45 16.36 -17.50
N TYR A 240 6.85 15.94 -16.38
CA TYR A 240 6.05 16.81 -15.53
C TYR A 240 6.87 17.97 -14.95
N SER A 241 8.11 17.70 -14.54
CA SER A 241 9.01 18.74 -14.05
C SER A 241 9.35 19.78 -15.13
N GLU A 242 9.51 19.33 -16.37
CA GLU A 242 9.80 20.19 -17.52
C GLU A 242 8.58 21.03 -17.91
N SER A 243 7.39 20.42 -17.95
CA SER A 243 6.13 21.14 -18.23
C SER A 243 5.85 22.19 -17.16
N THR A 244 6.11 21.89 -15.89
CA THR A 244 5.98 22.85 -14.77
C THR A 244 6.92 24.05 -14.96
N LYS A 245 8.19 23.83 -15.33
CA LYS A 245 9.14 24.92 -15.62
C LYS A 245 8.67 25.77 -16.79
N ARG A 246 8.17 25.13 -17.85
CA ARG A 246 7.64 25.82 -19.03
C ARG A 246 6.40 26.66 -18.70
N LEU A 247 5.49 26.14 -17.88
CA LEU A 247 4.32 26.88 -17.40
C LEU A 247 4.72 28.12 -16.62
N SER A 248 5.66 27.98 -15.68
CA SER A 248 6.17 29.12 -14.91
C SER A 248 6.79 30.20 -15.81
N ALA A 249 7.57 29.80 -16.84
CA ALA A 249 8.10 30.75 -17.80
C ALA A 249 6.99 31.50 -18.55
N LEU A 250 5.98 30.79 -19.07
CA LEU A 250 4.85 31.38 -19.78
C LEU A 250 4.00 32.29 -18.87
N GLU A 251 3.79 31.94 -17.61
CA GLU A 251 3.10 32.78 -16.63
C GLU A 251 3.83 34.11 -16.39
N THR A 252 5.16 34.08 -16.31
CA THR A 252 5.95 35.31 -16.17
C THR A 252 5.89 36.18 -17.42
N GLU A 253 5.90 35.59 -18.61
CA GLU A 253 5.73 36.31 -19.88
C GLU A 253 4.33 36.92 -20.00
N LEU A 254 3.29 36.17 -19.64
CA LEU A 254 1.90 36.67 -19.60
C LEU A 254 1.74 37.84 -18.62
N SER A 255 2.31 37.73 -17.42
CA SER A 255 2.32 38.83 -16.43
C SER A 255 3.02 40.08 -17.00
N LYS A 256 4.16 39.90 -17.68
CA LYS A 256 4.87 41.00 -18.32
C LYS A 256 4.03 41.67 -19.41
N ALA A 257 3.47 40.89 -20.33
CA ALA A 257 2.62 41.38 -21.41
C ALA A 257 1.36 42.09 -20.87
N HIS A 258 0.74 41.53 -19.82
CA HIS A 258 -0.41 42.13 -19.16
C HIS A 258 -0.08 43.49 -18.55
N ASN A 259 1.08 43.60 -17.88
CA ASN A 259 1.55 44.88 -17.32
C ASN A 259 1.84 45.92 -18.42
N GLU A 260 2.40 45.51 -19.55
CA GLU A 260 2.62 46.40 -20.70
C GLU A 260 1.31 46.90 -21.29
N LEU A 261 0.33 46.01 -21.49
CA LEU A 261 -1.00 46.37 -21.98
C LEU A 261 -1.70 47.33 -21.02
N LYS A 262 -1.60 47.09 -19.71
CA LYS A 262 -2.14 48.00 -18.69
C LYS A 262 -1.52 49.39 -18.78
N LYS A 263 -0.18 49.49 -18.87
CA LYS A 263 0.51 50.78 -19.05
C LYS A 263 0.05 51.51 -20.31
N LEU A 264 -0.16 50.78 -21.42
CA LEU A 264 -0.65 51.36 -22.67
C LEU A 264 -2.09 51.84 -22.54
N SER A 265 -2.95 51.09 -21.85
CA SER A 265 -4.31 51.51 -21.51
C SER A 265 -4.31 52.80 -20.68
N ASP A 266 -3.53 52.84 -19.60
CA ASP A 266 -3.41 54.02 -18.74
C ASP A 266 -2.86 55.24 -19.50
N HIS A 267 -2.02 55.01 -20.51
CA HIS A 267 -1.53 56.07 -21.41
C HIS A 267 -2.64 56.57 -22.34
N MET A 268 -3.38 55.65 -22.96
CA MET A 268 -4.49 55.99 -23.84
C MET A 268 -5.57 56.77 -23.09
N ASP A 269 -5.91 56.38 -21.87
CA ASP A 269 -6.89 57.11 -21.04
C ASP A 269 -6.43 58.55 -20.75
N ARG A 270 -5.14 58.74 -20.48
CA ARG A 270 -4.55 60.08 -20.28
C ARG A 270 -4.61 60.92 -21.56
N GLU A 271 -4.28 60.35 -22.72
CA GLU A 271 -4.37 61.06 -24.01
C GLU A 271 -5.81 61.41 -24.36
N VAL A 272 -6.76 60.51 -24.15
CA VAL A 272 -8.19 60.78 -24.34
C VAL A 272 -8.66 61.93 -23.44
N GLN A 273 -8.28 61.91 -22.17
CA GLN A 273 -8.61 62.99 -21.24
C GLN A 273 -8.00 64.33 -21.67
N ASN A 274 -6.76 64.32 -22.17
CA ASN A 274 -6.08 65.50 -22.68
C ASN A 274 -6.80 66.07 -23.91
N VAL A 275 -7.13 65.23 -24.90
CA VAL A 275 -7.90 65.64 -26.10
C VAL A 275 -9.25 66.23 -25.72
N ASN A 276 -10.01 65.58 -24.85
CA ASN A 276 -11.30 66.10 -24.38
C ASN A 276 -11.16 67.47 -23.70
N SER A 277 -10.11 67.67 -22.91
CA SER A 277 -9.84 68.97 -22.28
C SER A 277 -9.51 70.05 -23.30
N ALA A 278 -8.70 69.73 -24.32
CA ALA A 278 -8.33 70.65 -25.39
C ALA A 278 -9.53 71.02 -26.27
N GLU A 279 -10.41 70.06 -26.57
CA GLU A 279 -11.67 70.31 -27.27
C GLU A 279 -12.57 71.25 -26.47
N SER A 280 -12.73 71.02 -25.15
CA SER A 280 -13.51 71.91 -24.29
C SER A 280 -12.95 73.35 -24.24
N PHE A 281 -11.62 73.51 -24.17
CA PHE A 281 -10.99 74.83 -24.25
C PHE A 281 -11.23 75.51 -25.59
N ARG A 282 -11.18 74.76 -26.69
CA ARG A 282 -11.43 75.27 -28.03
C ARG A 282 -12.88 75.75 -28.17
N ASP A 283 -13.85 74.97 -27.70
CA ASP A 283 -15.26 75.35 -27.74
C ASP A 283 -15.53 76.63 -26.94
N LEU A 284 -14.94 76.75 -25.74
CA LEU A 284 -15.06 77.96 -24.92
C LEU A 284 -14.44 79.18 -25.62
N HIS A 285 -13.31 79.01 -26.30
CA HIS A 285 -12.68 80.07 -27.08
C HIS A 285 -13.56 80.52 -28.26
N LEU A 286 -14.17 79.57 -28.99
CA LEU A 286 -15.12 79.89 -30.06
C LEU A 286 -16.31 80.70 -29.53
N GLN A 287 -16.90 80.27 -28.41
CA GLN A 287 -18.00 80.98 -27.76
C GLN A 287 -17.60 82.40 -27.33
N LYS A 288 -16.38 82.58 -26.79
CA LYS A 288 -15.85 83.92 -26.45
C LYS A 288 -15.73 84.82 -27.67
N CYS A 289 -15.17 84.32 -28.78
CA CYS A 289 -15.05 85.08 -30.01
C CYS A 289 -16.41 85.45 -30.63
N GLU A 290 -17.42 84.60 -30.50
CA GLU A 290 -18.79 84.92 -30.93
C GLU A 290 -19.37 86.07 -30.11
N LEU A 291 -19.27 86.00 -28.78
CA LEU A 291 -19.73 87.08 -27.89
C LEU A 291 -18.99 88.40 -28.14
N GLU A 292 -17.68 88.38 -28.38
CA GLU A 292 -16.90 89.58 -28.72
C GLU A 292 -17.41 90.25 -30.00
N LYS A 293 -17.74 89.47 -31.04
CA LYS A 293 -18.32 89.99 -32.28
C LYS A 293 -19.71 90.58 -32.07
N GLU A 294 -20.56 89.96 -31.24
CA GLU A 294 -21.88 90.49 -30.91
C GLU A 294 -21.79 91.82 -30.17
N VAL A 295 -20.85 91.96 -29.24
CA VAL A 295 -20.60 93.21 -28.50
C VAL A 295 -20.10 94.31 -29.44
N GLU A 296 -19.15 94.00 -30.34
CA GLU A 296 -18.65 94.96 -31.34
C GLU A 296 -19.75 95.42 -32.30
N ALA A 297 -20.60 94.48 -32.77
CA ALA A 297 -21.72 94.80 -33.64
C ALA A 297 -22.76 95.71 -32.94
N GLY A 298 -23.12 95.40 -31.69
CA GLY A 298 -24.04 96.23 -30.90
C GLY A 298 -23.49 97.62 -30.59
N ALA A 299 -22.17 97.75 -30.39
CA ALA A 299 -21.53 99.06 -30.19
C ALA A 299 -21.57 99.92 -31.46
N ALA A 300 -21.47 99.31 -32.65
CA ALA A 300 -21.53 100.00 -33.93
C ALA A 300 -22.94 100.51 -34.28
N GLU A 301 -24.00 99.88 -33.79
CA GLU A 301 -25.39 100.35 -33.99
C GLU A 301 -25.78 101.57 -33.12
N LEU A 302 -24.99 101.92 -32.11
CA LEU A 302 -25.25 103.02 -31.17
C LEU A 302 -24.52 104.34 -31.52
N LEU A 303 -23.72 104.36 -32.59
CA LEU A 303 -23.00 105.53 -33.12
C LEU A 303 -23.62 106.02 -34.43
#